data_AF-A0A8T7DJI3-F1
#
_entry.id   AF-A0A8T7DJI3-F1
#
_cell.length_a   1.000
_cell.length_b   1.000
_cell.length_c   1.000
_cell.angle_alpha   90.00
_cell.angle_beta   90.00
_cell.angle_gamma   90.00
#
_symmetry.space_group_name_H-M   'P 1'
#
loop_
_entity.id
_entity.type
_entity.pdbx_description
1 polymer ?
#
loop_
_entity_poly.entity_id
_entity_poly.type
_entity_poly.pdbx_seq_one_letter_code
_entity_poly.pdbx_strand_id
1 'polypeptide(L)'
;MKKVQAGFTLIELMIVVAIIAILAAIAIPAYESYISEARLSKATSHYDEAYRSLKAELAKRTSQMSRGQTLAALTNADLTSIVNPENLKSPIGTTAAYAATMDATNGVIGVAVSGAAGSEVITVTYPNGFLDSSKSVITVNSLNM
;
A
#
# COMPACT_ATOMS: atom_id res chain seq x y z
N MET A 1 -8.24 -39.88 50.95
CA MET A 1 -7.79 -40.39 49.64
C MET A 1 -6.88 -39.35 49.02
N LYS A 2 -5.58 -39.63 48.88
CA LYS A 2 -4.59 -38.68 48.36
C LYS A 2 -4.63 -38.76 46.83
N LYS A 3 -5.09 -37.71 46.14
CA LYS A 3 -5.03 -37.66 44.67
C LYS A 3 -3.56 -37.73 44.26
N VAL A 4 -3.19 -38.76 43.50
CA VAL A 4 -1.87 -38.86 42.87
C VAL A 4 -1.86 -37.81 41.76
N GLN A 5 -1.03 -36.79 41.90
CA GLN A 5 -0.87 -35.78 40.86
C GLN A 5 -0.02 -36.39 39.75
N ALA A 6 -0.66 -36.77 38.65
CA ALA A 6 0.03 -37.19 37.43
C ALA A 6 0.76 -35.98 36.84
N GLY A 7 2.08 -35.94 37.02
CA GLY A 7 2.93 -34.94 36.39
C GLY A 7 3.15 -35.26 34.91
N PHE A 8 3.41 -34.22 34.12
CA PHE A 8 3.82 -34.35 32.72
C PHE A 8 5.20 -34.99 32.64
N THR A 9 5.39 -35.98 31.77
CA THR A 9 6.67 -36.66 31.61
C THR A 9 7.59 -35.91 30.66
N LEU A 10 8.91 -36.02 30.86
CA LEU A 10 9.89 -35.43 29.94
C LEU A 10 9.79 -36.03 28.53
N ILE A 11 9.41 -37.30 28.42
CA ILE A 11 9.26 -37.96 27.12
C ILE A 11 8.06 -37.42 26.34
N GLU A 12 6.94 -37.12 27.01
CA GLU A 12 5.79 -36.46 26.39
C GLU A 12 6.19 -35.06 25.88
N LEU A 13 6.98 -34.32 26.66
CA LEU A 13 7.48 -33.01 26.24
C LEU A 13 8.37 -33.10 25.00
N MET A 14 9.30 -34.05 24.96
CA MET A 14 10.23 -34.22 23.83
C MET A 14 9.49 -34.52 22.53
N ILE A 15 8.45 -35.37 22.57
CA ILE A 15 7.65 -35.70 21.39
C ILE A 15 6.86 -34.47 20.91
N VAL A 16 6.27 -33.71 21.83
CA VAL A 16 5.53 -32.49 21.49
C VAL A 16 6.44 -31.46 20.80
N VAL A 17 7.64 -31.24 21.33
CA VAL A 17 8.61 -30.31 20.73
C VAL A 17 9.03 -30.76 19.33
N ALA A 18 9.26 -32.06 19.13
CA ALA A 18 9.60 -32.60 17.81
C ALA A 18 8.49 -32.37 16.77
N ILE A 19 7.23 -32.57 17.15
CA ILE A 19 6.08 -32.33 16.25
C ILE A 19 5.95 -30.84 15.93
N ILE A 20 6.08 -29.96 16.93
CA ILE A 20 6.01 -28.50 16.73
C ILE A 20 7.14 -28.04 15.80
N ALA A 21 8.35 -28.59 15.91
CA ALA A 21 9.46 -28.24 15.04
C ALA A 21 9.17 -28.56 13.55
N ILE A 22 8.58 -29.72 13.27
CA ILE A 22 8.18 -30.12 11.91
C ILE A 22 7.07 -29.19 11.37
N LEU A 23 6.06 -28.91 12.19
CA LEU A 23 4.96 -28.03 11.80
C LEU A 23 5.45 -26.60 11.55
N ALA A 24 6.31 -26.06 12.41
CA ALA A 24 6.86 -24.71 12.30
C ALA A 24 7.69 -24.54 11.01
N ALA A 25 8.46 -25.55 10.62
CA ALA A 25 9.27 -25.51 9.40
C ALA A 25 8.43 -25.31 8.12
N ILE A 26 7.18 -25.79 8.11
CA ILE A 26 6.25 -25.63 6.97
C ILE A 26 5.37 -24.40 7.16
N ALA A 27 4.88 -24.17 8.39
CA ALA A 27 3.91 -23.13 8.69
C ALA A 27 4.49 -21.71 8.59
N ILE A 28 5.73 -21.50 9.02
CA ILE A 28 6.38 -20.17 8.98
C ILE A 28 6.48 -19.64 7.54
N PRO A 29 7.13 -20.34 6.58
CA PRO A 29 7.25 -19.82 5.23
C PRO A 29 5.89 -19.69 4.52
N ALA A 30 4.94 -20.60 4.80
CA ALA A 30 3.59 -20.51 4.25
C ALA A 30 2.84 -19.26 4.76
N TYR A 31 2.97 -18.94 6.05
CA TYR A 31 2.35 -17.77 6.66
C TYR A 31 2.98 -16.46 6.17
N GLU A 32 4.31 -16.43 5.99
CA GLU A 32 5.02 -15.30 5.39
C GLU A 32 4.54 -15.01 3.95
N SER A 33 4.38 -16.06 3.14
CA SER A 33 3.84 -15.94 1.77
C SER A 33 2.42 -15.36 1.78
N TYR A 34 1.55 -15.88 2.67
CA TYR A 34 0.17 -15.40 2.79
C TYR A 34 0.09 -13.91 3.17
N ILE A 35 0.91 -13.48 4.13
CA ILE A 35 0.98 -12.06 4.52
C ILE A 35 1.49 -11.21 3.36
N SER A 36 2.49 -11.69 2.61
CA SER A 36 3.03 -10.98 1.45
C SER A 36 1.96 -10.76 0.36
N GLU A 37 1.18 -11.80 0.04
CA GLU A 37 0.07 -11.71 -0.91
C GLU A 37 -1.03 -10.76 -0.43
N ALA A 38 -1.38 -10.81 0.85
CA ALA A 38 -2.35 -9.88 1.45
C ALA A 38 -1.86 -8.42 1.34
N ARG A 39 -0.56 -8.18 1.57
CA ARG A 39 0.06 -6.85 1.42
C ARG A 39 0.03 -6.38 -0.04
N LEU A 40 0.34 -7.26 -0.98
CA LEU A 40 0.30 -6.97 -2.43
C LEU A 40 -1.14 -6.62 -2.87
N SER A 41 -2.13 -7.41 -2.44
CA SER A 41 -3.53 -7.14 -2.74
C SER A 41 -3.96 -5.76 -2.25
N LYS A 42 -3.62 -5.42 -1.01
CA LYS A 42 -3.92 -4.11 -0.41
C LYS A 42 -3.20 -2.96 -1.11
N ALA A 43 -1.92 -3.13 -1.46
CA ALA A 43 -1.16 -2.13 -2.23
C ALA A 43 -1.79 -1.89 -3.61
N THR A 44 -2.24 -2.95 -4.28
CA THR A 44 -2.93 -2.86 -5.57
C THR A 44 -4.24 -2.07 -5.45
N SER A 45 -5.06 -2.37 -4.43
CA SER A 45 -6.29 -1.62 -4.18
C SER A 45 -6.02 -0.13 -3.93
N HIS A 46 -5.02 0.20 -3.11
CA HIS A 46 -4.65 1.59 -2.84
C HIS A 46 -4.19 2.32 -4.08
N TYR A 47 -3.45 1.66 -4.97
CA TYR A 47 -3.02 2.27 -6.22
C TYR A 47 -4.18 2.57 -7.16
N ASP A 48 -5.10 1.62 -7.36
CA ASP A 48 -6.26 1.81 -8.22
C ASP A 48 -7.15 2.95 -7.72
N GLU A 49 -7.29 3.06 -6.40
CA GLU A 49 -8.01 4.15 -5.74
C GLU A 49 -7.33 5.52 -5.95
N ALA A 50 -6.01 5.60 -5.77
CA ALA A 50 -5.25 6.81 -6.07
C ALA A 50 -5.41 7.20 -7.54
N TYR A 51 -5.23 6.27 -8.46
CA TYR A 51 -5.34 6.55 -9.89
C TYR A 51 -6.71 7.12 -10.27
N ARG A 52 -7.80 6.52 -9.76
CA ARG A 52 -9.18 6.97 -10.05
C ARG A 52 -9.46 8.35 -9.47
N SER A 53 -9.09 8.58 -8.21
CA SER A 53 -9.33 9.86 -7.54
C SER A 53 -8.53 11.01 -8.18
N LEU A 54 -7.26 10.76 -8.52
CA LEU A 54 -6.39 11.73 -9.20
C LEU A 54 -6.90 12.05 -10.61
N LYS A 55 -7.33 11.04 -11.37
CA LYS A 55 -7.95 11.25 -12.68
C LYS A 55 -9.22 12.10 -12.58
N ALA A 56 -10.06 11.85 -11.58
CA ALA A 56 -11.27 12.63 -11.35
C ALA A 56 -10.95 14.09 -10.98
N GLU A 57 -9.95 14.32 -10.13
CA GLU A 57 -9.54 15.69 -9.75
C GLU A 57 -8.97 16.46 -10.96
N LEU A 58 -8.13 15.83 -11.80
CA LEU A 58 -7.64 16.48 -13.01
C LEU A 58 -8.79 16.85 -13.97
N ALA A 59 -9.78 15.98 -14.18
CA ALA A 59 -10.94 16.27 -15.02
C ALA A 59 -11.77 17.46 -14.48
N LYS A 60 -11.95 17.50 -13.17
CA LYS A 60 -12.64 18.59 -12.47
C LYS A 60 -11.87 19.91 -12.64
N ARG A 61 -10.55 19.89 -12.50
CA ARG A 61 -9.71 21.09 -12.67
C ARG A 61 -9.71 21.62 -14.10
N THR A 62 -9.62 20.74 -15.10
CA THR A 62 -9.78 21.13 -16.51
C THR A 62 -11.13 21.81 -16.75
N SER A 63 -12.20 21.28 -16.15
CA SER A 63 -13.53 21.89 -16.23
C SER A 63 -13.60 23.27 -15.57
N GLN A 64 -12.89 23.49 -14.45
CA GLN A 64 -12.85 24.80 -13.78
C GLN A 64 -12.07 25.84 -14.60
N MET A 65 -10.97 25.45 -15.25
CA MET A 65 -10.22 26.32 -16.16
C MET A 65 -11.06 26.73 -17.37
N SER A 66 -11.82 25.80 -17.96
CA SER A 66 -12.77 26.09 -19.06
C SER A 66 -13.88 27.06 -18.63
N ARG A 67 -14.16 27.17 -17.33
CA ARG A 67 -15.10 28.14 -16.74
C ARG A 67 -14.44 29.48 -16.40
N GLY A 68 -13.18 29.69 -16.77
CA GLY A 68 -12.45 30.92 -16.54
C GLY A 68 -11.93 31.10 -15.11
N GLN A 69 -11.92 30.06 -14.27
CA GLN A 69 -11.27 30.14 -12.96
C GLN A 69 -9.74 30.02 -13.08
N THR A 70 -9.02 30.83 -12.30
CA THR A 70 -7.58 30.66 -12.09
C THR A 70 -7.35 29.64 -10.98
N LEU A 71 -6.63 28.56 -11.28
CA LEU A 71 -6.28 27.53 -10.31
C LEU A 71 -4.81 27.67 -9.91
N ALA A 72 -4.51 27.52 -8.62
CA ALA A 72 -3.14 27.34 -8.14
C ALA A 72 -2.61 25.96 -8.55
N ALA A 73 -1.32 25.84 -8.84
CA ALA A 73 -0.70 24.56 -9.19
C ALA A 73 -0.83 23.57 -8.03
N LEU A 74 -1.16 22.30 -8.33
CA LEU A 74 -1.16 21.26 -7.31
C LEU A 74 0.21 21.07 -6.70
N THR A 75 0.24 20.85 -5.39
CA THR A 75 1.42 20.40 -4.66
C THR A 75 1.30 18.91 -4.31
N ASN A 76 2.42 18.28 -3.96
CA ASN A 76 2.40 16.91 -3.46
C ASN A 76 1.55 16.75 -2.19
N ALA A 77 1.44 17.79 -1.36
CA ALA A 77 0.59 17.77 -0.17
C ALA A 77 -0.90 17.72 -0.54
N ASP A 78 -1.31 18.46 -1.57
CA ASP A 78 -2.68 18.44 -2.09
C ASP A 78 -3.02 17.04 -2.61
N LEU A 79 -2.13 16.43 -3.40
CA LEU A 79 -2.31 15.07 -3.90
C LEU A 79 -2.52 14.07 -2.78
N THR A 80 -1.65 14.09 -1.75
CA THR A 80 -1.76 13.15 -0.62
C THR A 80 -3.05 13.33 0.16
N SER A 81 -3.61 14.55 0.21
CA SER A 81 -4.91 14.83 0.85
C SER A 81 -6.09 14.39 -0.02
N ILE A 82 -5.97 14.49 -1.34
CA ILE A 82 -6.98 14.05 -2.31
C ILE A 82 -7.11 12.52 -2.32
N VAL A 83 -6.00 11.80 -2.32
CA VAL A 83 -5.99 10.33 -2.38
C VAL A 83 -6.23 9.68 -1.03
N ASN A 84 -6.04 10.41 0.07
CA ASN A 84 -6.15 9.86 1.42
C ASN A 84 -7.12 10.64 2.34
N PRO A 85 -8.40 10.81 1.95
CA PRO A 85 -9.36 11.53 2.79
C PRO A 85 -9.65 10.81 4.11
N GLU A 86 -9.59 9.47 4.12
CA GLU A 86 -9.89 8.64 5.29
C GLU A 86 -8.66 8.30 6.15
N ASN A 87 -7.50 8.90 5.85
CA ASN A 87 -6.23 8.67 6.55
C ASN A 87 -5.85 7.17 6.65
N LEU A 88 -6.10 6.44 5.55
CA LEU A 88 -5.76 5.05 5.34
C LEU A 88 -4.29 4.81 5.66
N LYS A 89 -4.03 3.65 6.26
CA LYS A 89 -2.69 3.16 6.58
C LYS A 89 -2.17 2.25 5.48
N SER A 90 -0.86 2.29 5.30
CA SER A 90 -0.13 1.42 4.39
C SER A 90 -0.43 -0.06 4.64
N PRO A 91 -0.13 -0.96 3.69
CA PRO A 91 -0.33 -2.39 3.86
C PRO A 91 0.28 -2.99 5.13
N ILE A 92 1.37 -2.40 5.64
CA ILE A 92 2.03 -2.80 6.90
C ILE A 92 1.50 -2.05 8.13
N GLY A 93 0.75 -0.96 7.95
CA GLY A 93 -0.03 -0.31 9.00
C GLY A 93 0.71 0.75 9.83
N THR A 94 2.00 0.95 9.59
CA THR A 94 2.86 1.86 10.36
C THR A 94 2.80 3.31 9.88
N THR A 95 2.55 3.50 8.58
CA THR A 95 2.60 4.79 7.88
C THR A 95 1.29 5.07 7.13
N ALA A 96 1.14 6.29 6.60
CA ALA A 96 0.03 6.59 5.69
C ALA A 96 0.14 5.75 4.40
N ALA A 97 -0.99 5.44 3.77
CA ALA A 97 -1.03 4.66 2.54
C ALA A 97 -0.38 5.36 1.33
N TYR A 98 -0.28 6.70 1.38
CA TYR A 98 0.20 7.54 0.29
C TYR A 98 1.22 8.57 0.76
N ALA A 99 2.23 8.85 -0.06
CA ALA A 99 3.23 9.88 0.16
C ALA A 99 3.78 10.43 -1.16
N ALA A 100 4.54 11.54 -1.12
CA ALA A 100 5.17 12.11 -2.31
C ALA A 100 6.14 11.14 -3.00
N THR A 101 6.75 10.24 -2.23
CA THR A 101 7.65 9.18 -2.69
C THR A 101 7.13 7.84 -2.20
N MET A 102 7.23 6.80 -3.04
CA MET A 102 6.89 5.44 -2.62
C MET A 102 7.81 4.92 -1.50
N ASP A 103 7.31 3.95 -0.74
CA ASP A 103 8.11 3.20 0.25
C ASP A 103 7.85 1.70 0.08
N ALA A 104 8.86 0.98 -0.39
CA ALA A 104 8.84 -0.46 -0.60
C ALA A 104 8.67 -1.25 0.69
N THR A 105 9.22 -0.73 1.79
CA THR A 105 9.27 -1.41 3.08
C THR A 105 7.89 -1.48 3.70
N ASN A 106 7.14 -0.38 3.65
CA ASN A 106 5.81 -0.28 4.24
C ASN A 106 4.68 -0.48 3.22
N GLY A 107 4.99 -0.48 1.91
CA GLY A 107 4.02 -0.59 0.82
C GLY A 107 3.27 0.71 0.55
N VAL A 108 3.91 1.87 0.75
CA VAL A 108 3.31 3.19 0.51
C VAL A 108 3.32 3.49 -0.98
N ILE A 109 2.18 3.96 -1.50
CA ILE A 109 2.06 4.41 -2.88
C ILE A 109 2.65 5.81 -3.01
N GLY A 110 3.54 6.00 -3.99
CA GLY A 110 4.08 7.32 -4.33
C GLY A 110 3.10 8.10 -5.19
N VAL A 111 2.83 9.35 -4.85
CA VAL A 111 2.01 10.26 -5.66
C VAL A 111 2.71 11.61 -5.74
N ALA A 112 3.19 11.96 -6.93
CA ALA A 112 3.91 13.20 -7.16
C ALA A 112 3.25 14.00 -8.28
N VAL A 113 3.31 15.33 -8.19
CA VAL A 113 2.91 16.24 -9.26
C VAL A 113 4.11 17.04 -9.72
N SER A 114 4.18 17.25 -11.03
CA SER A 114 5.10 18.18 -11.67
C SER A 114 4.36 19.03 -12.69
N GLY A 115 4.93 20.16 -13.08
CA GLY A 115 4.31 21.09 -14.02
C GLY A 115 3.53 22.24 -13.36
N ALA A 116 3.05 23.17 -14.17
CA ALA A 116 2.31 24.34 -13.74
C ALA A 116 0.79 24.12 -13.83
N ALA A 117 0.02 24.98 -13.16
CA ALA A 117 -1.44 24.93 -13.18
C ALA A 117 -1.98 24.79 -14.62
N GLY A 118 -2.74 23.71 -14.87
CA GLY A 118 -3.32 23.42 -16.17
C GLY A 118 -2.48 22.56 -17.13
N SER A 119 -1.21 22.32 -16.81
CA SER A 119 -0.34 21.34 -17.47
C SER A 119 0.30 20.43 -16.41
N GLU A 120 -0.48 20.06 -15.40
CA GLU A 120 -0.07 19.22 -14.30
C GLU A 120 0.12 17.77 -14.76
N VAL A 121 1.27 17.21 -14.43
CA VAL A 121 1.68 15.85 -14.71
C VAL A 121 1.73 15.12 -13.38
N ILE A 122 0.73 14.28 -13.13
CA ILE A 122 0.64 13.48 -11.91
C ILE A 122 1.24 12.11 -12.17
N THR A 123 2.16 11.72 -11.31
CA THR A 123 2.86 10.45 -11.36
C THR A 123 2.45 9.60 -10.17
N VAL A 124 1.84 8.44 -10.43
CA VAL A 124 1.52 7.44 -9.39
C VAL A 124 2.51 6.30 -9.49
N THR A 125 3.23 6.06 -8.39
CA THR A 125 4.31 5.08 -8.29
C THR A 125 3.95 3.92 -7.38
N TYR A 126 3.97 2.71 -7.93
CA TYR A 126 3.83 1.48 -7.14
C TYR A 126 5.08 1.19 -6.29
N PRO A 127 4.96 0.66 -5.07
CA PRO A 127 6.09 0.24 -4.26
C PRO A 127 6.81 -0.94 -4.94
N ASN A 128 8.05 -0.71 -5.35
CA ASN A 128 8.92 -1.62 -6.10
C ASN A 128 9.31 -2.94 -5.38
N GLY A 129 8.84 -3.15 -4.15
CA GLY A 129 9.00 -4.43 -3.43
C GLY A 129 7.99 -5.51 -3.83
N PHE A 130 6.98 -5.18 -4.66
CA PHE A 130 5.82 -6.05 -4.89
C PHE A 130 5.60 -6.45 -6.37
N LEU A 131 6.14 -5.74 -7.37
CA LEU A 131 6.11 -6.09 -8.80
C LEU A 131 7.32 -5.50 -9.56
N ASP A 132 7.66 -6.08 -10.72
CA ASP A 132 8.74 -5.65 -11.62
C ASP A 132 8.69 -4.14 -11.95
N SER A 133 9.88 -3.52 -12.01
CA SER A 133 10.10 -2.08 -12.10
C SER A 133 9.45 -1.44 -13.35
N SER A 134 9.06 -2.24 -14.34
CA SER A 134 8.49 -1.83 -15.62
C SER A 134 6.99 -1.51 -15.59
N LYS A 135 6.26 -1.84 -14.51
CA LYS A 135 4.81 -1.51 -14.34
C LYS A 135 4.56 -0.31 -13.41
N SER A 136 5.60 0.38 -12.98
CA SER A 136 5.56 1.11 -11.71
C SER A 136 5.19 2.60 -11.78
N VAL A 137 4.99 3.19 -12.97
CA VAL A 137 4.78 4.64 -13.09
C VAL A 137 3.70 4.94 -14.12
N ILE A 138 2.52 5.38 -13.67
CA ILE A 138 1.50 5.92 -14.57
C ILE A 138 1.48 7.42 -14.42
N THR A 139 1.62 8.10 -15.56
CA THR A 139 1.59 9.54 -15.67
C THR A 139 0.24 9.97 -16.22
N VAL A 140 -0.52 10.75 -15.46
CA VAL A 140 -1.77 11.38 -15.89
C VAL A 140 -1.49 12.85 -16.18
N ASN A 141 -1.79 13.29 -17.41
CA ASN A 141 -1.64 14.68 -17.84
C ASN A 141 -3.00 15.20 -18.32
N SER A 142 -3.28 16.50 -18.11
CA SER A 142 -4.50 17.18 -18.57
C SER A 142 -4.69 17.15 -20.10
N LEU A 143 -3.62 16.94 -20.87
CA LEU A 143 -3.64 16.93 -22.34
C LEU A 143 -3.97 15.57 -22.97
N ASN A 144 -3.88 14.47 -22.22
CA ASN A 144 -4.12 13.10 -22.70
C ASN A 144 -5.40 12.48 -22.09
N MET A 145 -6.32 13.32 -21.62
CA MET A 145 -7.61 12.90 -21.02
C MET A 145 -8.70 12.70 -22.06
#